data_AF-A0A6V7IHM6-F1
#
_entry.id   AF-A0A6V7IHM6-F1
#
_cell.length_a   1.000
_cell.length_b   1.000
_cell.length_c   1.000
_cell.angle_alpha   90.00
_cell.angle_beta   90.00
_cell.angle_gamma   90.00
#
_symmetry.space_group_name_H-M   'P 1'
#
loop_
_entity.id
_entity.type
_entity.pdbx_description
1 polymer ?
#
loop_
_entity_poly.entity_id
_entity_poly.type
_entity_poly.pdbx_seq_one_letter_code
_entity_poly.pdbx_strand_id
1 'polypeptide(L)'
;VIMTPKSLLRHPMAQSTFDEIEIGTKFRPMYPDKTTKPDSIKKVLICSGKVYYDLLAERMERKLEDEVAIVRIEQICPFPYNLVAKEISRFTNAK
;
A
#
# COMPACT_ATOMS: atom_id res chain seq x y z
N VAL A 1 7.97 12.25 13.99
CA VAL A 1 8.84 12.54 12.81
C VAL A 1 8.03 12.28 11.57
N ILE A 2 8.05 13.18 10.58
CA ILE A 2 7.31 13.03 9.31
C ILE A 2 8.30 13.17 8.16
N MET A 3 8.34 12.18 7.26
CA MET A 3 9.13 12.23 6.04
C MET A 3 8.30 12.92 4.96
N THR A 4 8.47 14.23 4.82
CA THR A 4 7.64 15.03 3.92
C THR A 4 7.95 14.74 2.44
N PRO A 5 6.92 14.68 1.57
CA PRO A 5 7.14 14.42 0.16
C PRO A 5 7.67 15.65 -0.56
N LYS A 6 8.44 15.42 -1.64
CA LYS A 6 8.82 16.46 -2.62
C LYS A 6 8.17 16.21 -3.97
N SER A 7 8.46 15.06 -4.59
CA SER A 7 7.91 14.71 -5.91
C SER A 7 6.41 14.44 -5.89
N LEU A 8 5.88 13.90 -4.79
CA LEU A 8 4.45 13.55 -4.71
C LEU A 8 3.51 14.77 -4.69
N LEU A 9 4.02 15.98 -4.43
CA LEU A 9 3.20 17.20 -4.40
C LEU A 9 2.51 17.50 -5.73
N ARG A 10 3.03 16.96 -6.84
CA ARG A 10 2.49 17.15 -8.19
C ARG A 10 2.26 15.84 -8.93
N HIS A 11 2.32 14.70 -8.22
CA HIS A 11 2.17 13.40 -8.86
C HIS A 11 0.70 13.12 -9.13
N PRO A 12 0.29 12.75 -10.37
CA PRO A 12 -1.12 12.65 -10.73
C PRO A 12 -1.87 11.56 -9.94
N MET A 13 -1.18 10.49 -9.53
CA MET A 13 -1.78 9.42 -8.72
C MET A 13 -1.79 9.72 -7.21
N ALA A 14 -1.14 10.80 -6.77
CA ALA A 14 -1.06 11.17 -5.35
C ALA A 14 -2.17 12.18 -4.99
N GLN A 15 -3.42 11.79 -5.25
CA GLN A 15 -4.62 12.58 -4.99
C GLN A 15 -5.55 11.81 -4.06
N SER A 16 -6.34 12.54 -3.28
CA SER A 16 -7.39 11.99 -2.39
C SER A 16 -8.74 12.59 -2.75
N THR A 17 -9.80 11.79 -2.60
CA THR A 17 -11.18 12.29 -2.76
C THR A 17 -11.66 12.97 -1.47
N PHE A 18 -12.73 13.77 -1.56
CA PHE A 18 -13.30 14.43 -0.38
C PHE A 18 -13.77 13.41 0.68
N ASP A 19 -14.36 12.30 0.23
CA ASP A 19 -14.79 11.18 1.09
C ASP A 19 -13.66 10.62 1.98
N GLU A 20 -12.40 10.73 1.55
CA GLU A 20 -11.24 10.28 2.34
C GLU A 20 -10.87 11.21 3.49
N ILE A 21 -11.49 12.40 3.56
CA ILE A 21 -11.22 13.48 4.55
C ILE A 21 -12.52 13.89 5.28
N GLU A 22 -13.61 13.16 5.10
CA GLU A 22 -14.89 13.44 5.78
C GLU A 22 -14.84 13.17 7.29
N ILE A 23 -15.84 13.70 8.00
CA ILE A 23 -16.02 13.46 9.44
C ILE A 23 -16.19 11.96 9.70
N GLY A 24 -15.38 11.43 10.62
CA GLY A 24 -15.35 9.99 10.94
C GLY A 24 -14.23 9.22 10.25
N THR A 25 -13.54 9.83 9.28
CA THR A 25 -12.29 9.28 8.74
C THR A 25 -11.14 9.44 9.75
N LYS A 26 -10.09 8.63 9.58
CA LYS A 26 -8.90 8.66 10.43
C LYS A 26 -7.66 8.28 9.64
N PHE A 27 -6.51 8.70 10.15
CA PHE A 27 -5.22 8.24 9.66
C PHE A 27 -5.15 6.72 9.62
N ARG A 28 -4.61 6.18 8.53
CA ARG A 28 -4.44 4.74 8.31
C ARG A 28 -2.95 4.40 8.45
N PRO A 29 -2.55 3.67 9.51
CA PRO A 29 -1.15 3.28 9.71
C PRO A 29 -0.58 2.39 8.59
N MET A 30 -1.47 1.69 7.88
CA MET A 30 -1.16 0.78 6.78
C MET A 30 -2.30 0.85 5.75
N TYR A 31 -1.95 0.77 4.46
CA TYR A 31 -2.90 0.59 3.38
C TYR A 31 -2.73 -0.80 2.75
N PRO A 32 -3.81 -1.60 2.68
CA PRO A 32 -3.78 -2.93 2.10
C PRO A 32 -3.66 -2.87 0.58
N ASP A 33 -3.24 -3.97 -0.03
CA ASP A 33 -3.30 -4.11 -1.48
C ASP A 33 -4.76 -4.31 -1.94
N LYS A 34 -5.11 -3.71 -3.08
CA LYS A 34 -6.47 -3.74 -3.66
C LYS A 34 -6.76 -5.00 -4.49
N THR A 35 -5.85 -5.97 -4.55
CA THR A 35 -6.07 -7.22 -5.28
C THR A 35 -7.32 -7.97 -4.79
N THR A 36 -8.06 -8.53 -5.74
CA THR A 36 -9.28 -9.30 -5.52
C THR A 36 -9.03 -10.81 -5.42
N LYS A 37 -7.82 -11.27 -5.80
CA LYS A 37 -7.42 -12.68 -5.80
C LYS A 37 -6.22 -12.91 -4.87
N PRO A 38 -6.42 -12.86 -3.55
CA PRO A 38 -5.32 -13.02 -2.60
C PRO A 38 -4.62 -14.39 -2.73
N ASP A 39 -5.32 -15.43 -3.16
CA ASP A 39 -4.75 -16.77 -3.35
C ASP A 39 -3.81 -16.89 -4.56
N SER A 40 -3.88 -15.99 -5.55
CA SER A 40 -2.97 -16.03 -6.70
C SER A 40 -1.64 -15.31 -6.44
N ILE A 41 -1.57 -14.51 -5.36
CA ILE A 41 -0.40 -13.73 -5.00
C ILE A 41 0.74 -14.64 -4.56
N LYS A 42 1.89 -14.47 -5.21
CA LYS A 42 3.13 -15.22 -4.95
C LYS A 42 4.14 -14.41 -4.14
N LYS A 43 4.07 -13.07 -4.21
CA LYS A 43 5.00 -12.18 -3.49
C LYS A 43 4.26 -10.97 -2.92
N VAL A 44 4.64 -10.58 -1.70
CA VAL A 44 4.14 -9.37 -1.04
C VAL A 44 5.29 -8.39 -0.89
N LEU A 45 5.16 -7.22 -1.50
CA LEU A 45 6.09 -6.11 -1.35
C LEU A 45 5.57 -5.16 -0.29
N ILE A 46 6.38 -4.89 0.73
CA ILE A 46 6.07 -3.91 1.77
C ILE A 46 6.89 -2.66 1.50
N CYS A 47 6.23 -1.51 1.43
CA CYS A 47 6.91 -0.25 1.16
C CYS A 47 6.36 0.91 1.98
N SER A 48 7.07 2.05 1.99
CA SER A 48 6.63 3.27 2.66
C SER A 48 6.96 4.50 1.82
N GLY A 49 6.03 5.46 1.77
CA GLY A 49 6.20 6.71 1.03
C GLY A 49 6.24 6.53 -0.49
N LYS A 50 7.04 7.37 -1.16
CA LYS A 50 6.95 7.59 -2.61
C LYS A 50 7.22 6.36 -3.49
N VAL A 51 8.05 5.42 -3.02
CA VAL A 51 8.46 4.23 -3.79
C VAL A 51 7.26 3.37 -4.16
N TYR A 52 6.15 3.49 -3.43
CA TYR A 52 4.89 2.84 -3.79
C TYR A 52 4.46 3.13 -5.23
N TYR A 53 4.57 4.38 -5.70
CA TYR A 53 4.10 4.74 -7.03
C TYR A 53 4.97 4.16 -8.13
N ASP A 54 6.29 4.10 -7.88
CA ASP A 54 7.25 3.47 -8.79
C ASP A 54 6.96 1.95 -8.90
N LEU A 55 6.75 1.28 -7.76
CA LEU A 55 6.38 -0.14 -7.73
C LEU A 55 5.01 -0.41 -8.38
N LEU A 56 4.05 0.48 -8.18
CA LEU A 56 2.72 0.35 -8.77
C LEU A 56 2.76 0.45 -10.29
N ALA A 57 3.53 1.41 -10.82
CA ALA A 57 3.73 1.57 -12.26
C ALA A 57 4.41 0.35 -12.87
N GLU A 58 5.49 -0.13 -12.26
CA GLU A 58 6.22 -1.32 -12.73
C GLU A 58 5.33 -2.58 -12.70
N ARG A 59 4.51 -2.73 -11.65
CA ARG A 59 3.58 -3.86 -11.53
C ARG A 59 2.56 -3.85 -12.67
N MET A 60 2.03 -2.69 -13.01
CA MET A 60 1.07 -2.53 -14.12
C MET A 60 1.74 -2.78 -15.47
N GLU A 61 2.95 -2.26 -15.69
CA GLU A 61 3.70 -2.46 -16.94
C GLU A 61 4.00 -3.95 -17.18
N ARG A 62 4.38 -4.67 -16.13
CA ARG A 62 4.66 -6.11 -16.20
C ARG A 62 3.45 -7.01 -16.10
N LYS A 63 2.23 -6.46 -15.91
CA LYS A 63 0.98 -7.21 -15.73
C LYS A 63 1.03 -8.23 -14.58
N LEU A 64 1.58 -7.80 -13.45
CA LEU A 64 1.81 -8.64 -12.27
C LEU A 64 0.76 -8.42 -11.16
N GLU A 65 -0.42 -7.87 -11.48
CA GLU A 65 -1.47 -7.55 -10.51
C GLU A 65 -2.02 -8.80 -9.79
N ASP A 66 -2.02 -9.93 -10.49
CA ASP A 66 -2.49 -11.22 -9.95
C ASP A 66 -1.37 -11.99 -9.21
N GLU A 67 -0.10 -11.56 -9.31
CA GLU A 67 1.05 -12.28 -8.74
C GLU A 67 1.76 -11.52 -7.60
N VAL A 68 1.70 -10.19 -7.60
CA VAL A 68 2.44 -9.32 -6.67
C VAL A 68 1.50 -8.34 -5.97
N ALA A 69 1.41 -8.45 -4.64
CA ALA A 69 0.70 -7.48 -3.80
C ALA A 69 1.67 -6.40 -3.30
N ILE A 70 1.23 -5.16 -3.23
CA ILE A 70 2.02 -4.02 -2.70
C ILE A 70 1.27 -3.44 -1.50
N VAL A 71 1.83 -3.64 -0.30
CA VAL A 71 1.28 -3.16 0.98
C VAL A 71 2.05 -1.92 1.42
N ARG A 72 1.35 -0.84 1.76
CA ARG A 72 1.99 0.41 2.23
C ARG A 72 1.94 0.53 3.74
N ILE A 73 3.08 0.81 4.36
CA ILE A 73 3.18 1.14 5.79
C ILE A 73 3.47 2.64 5.91
N GLU A 74 2.51 3.39 6.44
CA GLU A 74 2.62 4.84 6.63
C GLU A 74 3.12 5.19 8.05
N GLN A 75 2.85 4.31 9.03
CA GLN A 75 3.35 4.44 10.39
C GLN A 75 4.43 3.42 10.67
N ILE A 76 5.69 3.85 10.68
CA ILE A 76 6.82 2.97 10.99
C ILE A 76 6.95 2.76 12.51
N CYS A 77 6.65 3.79 13.31
CA CYS A 77 6.74 3.72 14.77
C CYS A 77 5.57 4.48 15.45
N PRO A 78 4.85 3.87 16.41
CA PRO A 78 4.93 2.45 16.77
C PRO A 78 4.45 1.55 15.62
N PHE A 79 5.13 0.43 15.39
CA PHE A 79 4.86 -0.42 14.23
C PHE A 79 3.50 -1.13 14.35
N PRO A 80 2.62 -1.07 13.33
CA PRO A 80 1.27 -1.62 13.40
C PRO A 80 1.23 -3.14 13.16
N TYR A 81 1.86 -3.93 14.02
CA TYR A 81 1.98 -5.39 13.90
C TYR A 81 0.66 -6.11 13.60
N ASN A 82 -0.40 -5.78 14.34
CA ASN A 82 -1.70 -6.43 14.19
C ASN A 82 -2.32 -6.23 12.79
N LEU A 83 -2.16 -5.03 12.23
CA LEU A 83 -2.69 -4.71 10.91
C LEU A 83 -1.88 -5.39 9.82
N VAL A 84 -0.56 -5.36 9.94
CA VAL A 84 0.36 -5.97 8.96
C VAL A 84 0.21 -7.49 8.97
N ALA A 85 0.17 -8.13 10.15
CA ALA A 85 -0.02 -9.57 10.26
C ALA A 85 -1.35 -10.02 9.66
N LYS A 86 -2.44 -9.29 9.94
CA LYS A 86 -3.76 -9.56 9.35
C LYS A 86 -3.73 -9.45 7.83
N GLU A 87 -3.07 -8.43 7.29
CA GLU A 87 -2.97 -8.26 5.84
C GLU A 87 -2.13 -9.36 5.18
N ILE A 88 -0.96 -9.69 5.73
CA ILE A 88 -0.10 -10.74 5.20
C ILE A 88 -0.81 -12.11 5.23
N SER A 89 -1.60 -12.39 6.27
CA SER A 89 -2.36 -13.64 6.37
C SER A 89 -3.39 -13.85 5.26
N ARG A 90 -3.77 -12.79 4.52
CA ARG A 90 -4.63 -12.92 3.33
C ARG A 90 -3.92 -13.68 2.21
N PHE A 91 -2.61 -13.53 2.07
CA PHE A 91 -1.83 -14.06 0.95
C PHE A 91 -1.21 -15.42 1.32
N THR A 92 -2.03 -16.46 1.33
CA THR A 92 -1.67 -17.82 1.78
C THR A 92 -0.57 -18.47 0.94
N ASN A 93 -0.50 -18.16 -0.36
CA ASN A 93 0.45 -18.73 -1.31
C ASN A 93 1.72 -17.88 -1.50
N ALA A 94 1.82 -16.73 -0.83
CA ALA A 94 2.98 -15.87 -0.92
C ALA A 94 4.18 -16.48 -0.18
N LYS A 95 5.37 -16.36 -0.78
CA LYS A 95 6.65 -16.85 -0.22
C LYS A 95 7.66 -15.74 -0.06
#